data_AF-A0A4Y1QLM9-F1
#
_entry.id   AF-A0A4Y1QLM9-F1
#
_cell.length_a   1.000
_cell.length_b   1.000
_cell.length_c   1.000
_cell.angle_alpha   90.00
_cell.angle_beta   90.00
_cell.angle_gamma   90.00
#
_symmetry.space_group_name_H-M   'P 1'
#
loop_
_entity.id
_entity.type
_entity.pdbx_description
1 polymer ?
#
loop_
_entity_poly.entity_id
_entity_poly.type
_entity_poly.pdbx_seq_one_letter_code
_entity_poly.pdbx_strand_id
1 'polypeptide(L)'
;MPDRNLVTWTLMISAAVQDGQFEWGLEIYLGLIRSGLSPNEFTIGSILKGCAECASTKAYEFGMSVHCFAWKVGIEQNCYVGGSILNMYAKLEDIESAKRVFESMTDLDTAGWNTMIGGYAQCGYGLEALKVVSLMVWRGIRMDQFTFVNALTGCSVTGNLDFGKQLHGLIIQSEVEFSTSVMNALSDMYSRNGKKDAALKVFIRIQAKDVISWNIAFGVFSEDKNTREIAKLVHEFMLANMKPNHVTFSILFRQCGELLDLNLGLQFYSLALQFGFWNEANVRSSIINMFSRCGAMDMARLFFDSLLDKNLTSWNELISGYNSNHCYTEARKIFCDLWDLGVEASEVTFSSILETCYKDEHQEMIRQIHGAIVKSGFSFHGYVCSFLIKCYVKFGLLDDSFEFFNGFETLDVESWGTMISALVYQGHLFEAIKFLKSLRELVGNLMSLFWAAF
;
A
#
# COMPACT_ATOMS: atom_id res chain seq x y z
N MET A 1 34.93 -29.03 -3.98
CA MET A 1 34.87 -29.95 -2.81
C MET A 1 34.36 -31.29 -3.31
N PRO A 2 35.06 -32.41 -3.07
CA PRO A 2 34.74 -33.68 -3.75
C PRO A 2 33.45 -34.34 -3.25
N ASP A 3 33.07 -34.17 -1.98
CA ASP A 3 31.80 -34.70 -1.43
C ASP A 3 31.05 -33.61 -0.67
N ARG A 4 29.89 -33.20 -1.19
CA ARG A 4 28.98 -32.26 -0.51
C ARG A 4 28.04 -33.04 0.40
N ASN A 5 28.04 -32.73 1.69
CA ASN A 5 27.05 -33.23 2.66
C ASN A 5 25.89 -32.22 2.84
N LEU A 6 24.82 -32.61 3.52
CA LEU A 6 23.63 -31.76 3.72
C LEU A 6 23.95 -30.39 4.34
N VAL A 7 24.92 -30.32 5.26
CA VAL A 7 25.34 -29.07 5.89
C VAL A 7 25.96 -28.13 4.86
N THR A 8 26.87 -28.62 4.00
CA THR A 8 27.47 -27.80 2.94
C THR A 8 26.42 -27.27 1.96
N TRP A 9 25.44 -28.09 1.57
CA TRP A 9 24.32 -27.65 0.74
C TRP A 9 23.47 -26.57 1.42
N THR A 10 23.11 -26.78 2.69
CA THR A 10 22.31 -25.82 3.48
C THR A 10 23.00 -24.46 3.59
N LEU A 11 24.31 -24.46 3.83
CA LEU A 11 25.11 -23.24 3.94
C LEU A 11 25.19 -22.49 2.60
N MET A 12 25.42 -23.21 1.50
CA MET A 12 25.45 -22.60 0.17
C MET A 12 24.11 -21.96 -0.20
N ILE A 13 22.99 -22.63 0.10
CA ILE A 13 21.64 -22.11 -0.12
C ILE A 13 21.40 -20.85 0.72
N SER A 14 21.71 -20.92 2.01
CA SER A 14 21.48 -19.80 2.94
C SER A 14 22.33 -18.58 2.55
N ALA A 15 23.58 -18.79 2.13
CA ALA A 15 24.45 -17.71 1.65
C ALA A 15 23.93 -17.10 0.34
N ALA A 16 23.53 -17.93 -0.63
CA ALA A 16 22.98 -17.44 -1.90
C ALA A 16 21.72 -16.58 -1.71
N VAL A 17 20.81 -17.04 -0.84
CA VAL A 17 19.59 -16.28 -0.50
C VAL A 17 19.94 -14.97 0.23
N GLN A 18 20.88 -14.99 1.19
CA GLN A 18 21.30 -13.79 1.91
C GLN A 18 21.95 -12.73 1.01
N ASP A 19 22.65 -13.16 -0.05
CA ASP A 19 23.23 -12.27 -1.07
C ASP A 19 22.20 -11.78 -2.11
N GLY A 20 20.91 -12.12 -1.94
CA GLY A 20 19.84 -11.77 -2.89
C GLY A 20 19.88 -12.55 -4.20
N GLN A 21 20.74 -13.57 -4.31
CA GLN A 21 20.86 -14.44 -5.48
C GLN A 21 19.88 -15.60 -5.40
N PHE A 22 18.58 -15.27 -5.34
CA PHE A 22 17.52 -16.25 -5.14
C PHE A 22 17.53 -17.37 -6.21
N GLU A 23 17.63 -17.02 -7.49
CA GLU A 23 17.69 -17.98 -8.59
C GLU A 23 18.85 -18.98 -8.43
N TRP A 24 20.02 -18.50 -8.00
CA TRP A 24 21.15 -19.38 -7.73
C TRP A 24 20.91 -20.26 -6.48
N GLY A 25 20.31 -19.71 -5.43
CA GLY A 25 19.86 -20.46 -4.26
C GLY A 25 18.90 -21.60 -4.63
N LEU A 26 17.97 -21.35 -5.55
CA LEU A 26 17.06 -22.35 -6.11
C LEU A 26 17.80 -23.44 -6.88
N GLU A 27 18.75 -23.08 -7.74
CA GLU A 27 19.55 -24.04 -8.48
C GLU A 27 20.32 -24.98 -7.53
N ILE A 28 20.89 -24.43 -6.47
CA ILE A 28 21.60 -25.20 -5.44
C ILE A 28 20.63 -26.14 -4.71
N TYR A 29 19.43 -25.68 -4.36
CA TYR A 29 18.40 -26.51 -3.73
C TYR A 29 17.92 -27.66 -4.62
N LEU A 30 17.69 -27.39 -5.91
CA LEU A 30 17.36 -28.45 -6.87
C LEU A 30 18.52 -29.44 -7.03
N GLY A 31 19.77 -28.96 -6.95
CA GLY A 31 20.97 -29.80 -6.89
C GLY A 31 21.00 -30.71 -5.66
N LEU A 32 20.64 -30.19 -4.48
CA LEU A 32 20.50 -30.98 -3.26
C LEU A 32 19.46 -32.09 -3.43
N ILE A 33 18.26 -31.77 -3.93
CA ILE A 33 17.21 -32.78 -4.15
C ILE A 33 17.68 -33.85 -5.14
N ARG A 34 18.32 -33.46 -6.25
CA ARG A 34 18.85 -34.39 -7.27
C ARG A 34 19.95 -35.29 -6.74
N SER A 35 20.67 -34.87 -5.68
CA SER A 35 21.68 -35.71 -5.02
C SER A 35 21.07 -36.82 -4.15
N GLY A 36 19.74 -36.86 -3.98
CA GLY A 36 19.04 -37.85 -3.16
C GLY A 36 19.05 -37.54 -1.67
N LEU A 37 19.64 -36.42 -1.25
CA LEU A 37 19.62 -35.95 0.14
C LEU A 37 18.31 -35.21 0.42
N SER A 38 17.71 -35.47 1.58
CA SER A 38 16.51 -34.76 2.02
C SER A 38 16.87 -33.39 2.61
N PRO A 39 16.27 -32.29 2.14
CA PRO A 39 16.34 -30.99 2.82
C PRO A 39 15.89 -31.10 4.28
N ASN A 40 16.57 -30.38 5.17
CA ASN A 40 16.17 -30.22 6.58
C ASN A 40 15.41 -28.90 6.79
N GLU A 41 14.93 -28.69 8.02
CA GLU A 41 14.23 -27.46 8.45
C GLU A 41 14.96 -26.16 8.07
N PHE A 42 16.28 -26.10 8.24
CA PHE A 42 17.10 -24.93 7.91
C PHE A 42 17.15 -24.68 6.39
N THR A 43 17.27 -25.73 5.60
CA THR A 43 17.26 -25.62 4.13
C THR A 43 15.91 -25.07 3.66
N ILE A 44 14.82 -25.61 4.19
CA ILE A 44 13.45 -25.23 3.83
C ILE A 44 13.17 -23.77 4.23
N GLY A 45 13.51 -23.38 5.46
CA GLY A 45 13.31 -22.00 5.92
C GLY A 45 14.11 -20.98 5.11
N SER A 46 15.38 -21.27 4.77
CA SER A 46 16.20 -20.39 3.93
C SER A 46 15.61 -20.21 2.53
N ILE A 47 15.12 -21.27 1.90
CA ILE A 47 14.50 -21.18 0.58
C ILE A 47 13.18 -20.41 0.62
N LEU A 48 12.33 -20.68 1.61
CA LEU A 48 11.07 -19.94 1.78
C LEU A 48 11.30 -18.46 2.03
N LYS A 49 12.35 -18.10 2.79
CA LYS A 49 12.77 -16.72 2.97
C LYS A 49 13.15 -16.07 1.63
N GLY A 50 13.91 -16.78 0.79
CA GLY A 50 14.24 -16.31 -0.56
C GLY A 50 13.00 -16.13 -1.43
N CYS A 51 12.02 -17.04 -1.34
CA CYS A 51 10.75 -16.91 -2.05
C CYS A 51 9.98 -15.67 -1.58
N ALA A 52 9.98 -15.41 -0.27
CA ALA A 52 9.32 -14.26 0.34
C ALA A 52 9.94 -12.91 -0.06
N GLU A 53 11.22 -12.90 -0.42
CA GLU A 53 11.96 -11.70 -0.85
C GLU A 53 11.86 -11.49 -2.38
N CYS A 54 11.66 -12.56 -3.14
CA CYS A 54 11.44 -12.50 -4.57
C CYS A 54 9.94 -12.36 -4.86
N ALA A 55 9.45 -11.13 -5.03
CA ALA A 55 8.05 -10.85 -5.37
C ALA A 55 7.71 -11.19 -6.84
N SER A 56 7.97 -12.43 -7.25
CA SER A 56 7.67 -12.94 -8.59
C SER A 56 6.69 -14.12 -8.53
N THR A 57 5.87 -14.28 -9.57
CA THR A 57 4.93 -15.40 -9.69
C THR A 57 5.64 -16.75 -9.60
N LYS A 58 6.83 -16.86 -10.17
CA LYS A 58 7.66 -18.08 -10.11
C LYS A 58 8.09 -18.41 -8.68
N ALA A 59 8.50 -17.40 -7.92
CA ALA A 59 8.89 -17.58 -6.53
C ALA A 59 7.70 -17.99 -5.65
N TYR A 60 6.50 -17.45 -5.91
CA TYR A 60 5.27 -17.87 -5.25
C TYR A 60 4.94 -19.34 -5.53
N GLU A 61 4.87 -19.73 -6.80
CA GLU A 61 4.61 -21.12 -7.22
C GLU A 61 5.64 -22.09 -6.63
N PHE A 62 6.91 -21.69 -6.64
CA PHE A 62 7.97 -22.48 -6.05
C PHE A 62 7.82 -22.60 -4.53
N GLY A 63 7.55 -21.49 -3.83
CA GLY A 63 7.28 -21.47 -2.39
C GLY A 63 6.12 -22.39 -1.99
N MET A 64 5.04 -22.43 -2.80
CA MET A 64 3.95 -23.40 -2.62
C MET A 64 4.44 -24.84 -2.73
N SER A 65 5.29 -25.15 -3.72
CA SER A 65 5.84 -26.49 -3.88
C SER A 65 6.70 -26.92 -2.69
N VAL A 66 7.47 -25.98 -2.10
CA VAL A 66 8.30 -26.19 -0.92
C VAL A 66 7.43 -26.39 0.33
N HIS A 67 6.35 -25.62 0.48
CA HIS A 67 5.37 -25.85 1.54
C HIS A 67 4.72 -27.24 1.43
N CYS A 68 4.30 -27.64 0.22
CA CYS A 68 3.76 -28.99 -0.01
C CYS A 68 4.78 -30.09 0.34
N PHE A 69 6.06 -29.86 0.06
CA PHE A 69 7.13 -30.78 0.46
C PHE A 69 7.27 -30.84 1.99
N ALA A 70 7.30 -29.70 2.67
CA ALA A 70 7.38 -29.63 4.13
C ALA A 70 6.25 -30.42 4.80
N TRP A 71 5.03 -30.29 4.27
CA TRP A 71 3.88 -31.05 4.74
C TRP A 71 4.00 -32.56 4.48
N LYS A 72 4.46 -32.96 3.28
CA LYS A 72 4.66 -34.37 2.94
C LYS A 72 5.70 -35.06 3.81
N VAL A 73 6.72 -34.33 4.27
CA VAL A 73 7.79 -34.85 5.13
C VAL A 73 7.44 -34.71 6.62
N GLY A 74 6.34 -34.04 6.97
CA GLY A 74 5.85 -33.91 8.34
C GLY A 74 6.64 -32.92 9.20
N ILE A 75 7.25 -31.91 8.58
CA ILE A 75 8.05 -30.87 9.26
C ILE A 75 7.34 -29.51 9.31
N GLU A 76 6.09 -29.42 8.86
CA GLU A 76 5.31 -28.18 8.82
C GLU A 76 4.99 -27.60 10.20
N GLN A 77 4.85 -28.45 11.22
CA GLN A 77 4.63 -28.03 12.62
C GLN A 77 5.90 -27.52 13.31
N ASN A 78 7.08 -27.66 12.71
CA ASN A 78 8.30 -27.06 13.25
C ASN A 78 8.17 -25.53 13.21
N CYS A 79 8.33 -24.85 14.35
CA CYS A 79 8.13 -23.40 14.47
C CYS A 79 8.97 -22.58 13.47
N TYR A 80 10.19 -23.01 13.15
CA TYR A 80 11.05 -22.36 12.19
C TYR A 80 10.52 -22.51 10.75
N VAL A 81 10.06 -23.72 10.39
CA VAL A 81 9.51 -24.01 9.06
C VAL A 81 8.15 -23.35 8.90
N GLY A 82 7.23 -23.59 9.84
CA GLY A 82 5.89 -22.99 9.86
C GLY A 82 5.94 -21.47 9.87
N GLY A 83 6.83 -20.87 10.68
CA GLY A 83 7.07 -19.42 10.68
C GLY A 83 7.62 -18.90 9.34
N SER A 84 8.49 -19.66 8.68
CA SER A 84 9.01 -19.30 7.34
C SER A 84 7.93 -19.40 6.26
N ILE A 85 7.07 -20.42 6.30
CA ILE A 85 5.93 -20.57 5.39
C ILE A 85 4.95 -19.41 5.60
N LEU A 86 4.62 -19.11 6.86
CA LEU A 86 3.75 -18.00 7.24
C LEU A 86 4.28 -16.67 6.71
N ASN A 87 5.57 -16.41 6.92
CA ASN A 87 6.24 -15.19 6.45
C ASN A 87 6.27 -15.09 4.92
N MET A 88 6.44 -16.23 4.22
CA MET A 88 6.40 -16.27 2.76
C MET A 88 5.03 -15.85 2.23
N TYR A 89 3.95 -16.46 2.71
CA TYR A 89 2.60 -16.08 2.28
C TYR A 89 2.25 -14.64 2.66
N ALA A 90 2.56 -14.21 3.88
CA ALA A 90 2.27 -12.86 4.35
C ALA A 90 3.00 -11.78 3.51
N LYS A 91 4.27 -12.00 3.17
CA LYS A 91 5.05 -11.06 2.33
C LYS A 91 4.59 -11.01 0.87
N LEU A 92 4.07 -12.12 0.35
CA LEU A 92 3.53 -12.20 -1.00
C LEU A 92 2.04 -11.81 -1.05
N GLU A 93 1.53 -11.17 0.02
CA GLU A 93 0.17 -10.64 0.15
C GLU A 93 -0.95 -11.69 0.05
N ASP A 94 -0.62 -12.99 0.10
CA ASP A 94 -1.58 -14.09 0.21
C ASP A 94 -1.94 -14.33 1.69
N ILE A 95 -2.65 -13.36 2.27
CA ILE A 95 -2.99 -13.35 3.69
C ILE A 95 -3.94 -14.51 4.08
N GLU A 96 -4.72 -15.03 3.14
CA GLU A 96 -5.62 -16.16 3.39
C GLU A 96 -4.85 -17.47 3.57
N SER A 97 -3.84 -17.75 2.72
CA SER A 97 -2.95 -18.89 2.93
C SER A 97 -2.12 -18.73 4.20
N ALA A 98 -1.64 -17.52 4.49
CA ALA A 98 -0.94 -17.22 5.74
C ALA A 98 -1.82 -17.54 6.97
N LYS A 99 -3.08 -17.10 6.96
CA LYS A 99 -4.04 -17.38 8.03
C LYS A 99 -4.25 -18.88 8.26
N ARG A 100 -4.40 -19.68 7.19
CA ARG A 100 -4.55 -21.14 7.30
C ARG A 100 -3.34 -21.81 7.93
N VAL A 101 -2.14 -21.35 7.60
CA VAL A 101 -0.91 -21.84 8.22
C VAL A 101 -0.89 -21.45 9.70
N PHE A 102 -1.17 -20.18 10.02
CA PHE A 102 -1.24 -19.71 11.40
C PHE A 102 -2.24 -20.50 12.27
N GLU A 103 -3.44 -20.76 11.77
CA GLU A 103 -4.48 -21.51 12.48
C GLU A 103 -4.15 -23.00 12.63
N SER A 104 -3.33 -23.57 11.74
CA SER A 104 -2.91 -24.98 11.82
C SER A 104 -1.70 -25.21 12.72
N MET A 105 -0.96 -24.17 13.08
CA MET A 105 0.21 -24.26 13.96
C MET A 105 -0.21 -24.40 15.43
N THR A 106 0.30 -25.46 16.07
CA THR A 106 0.02 -25.73 17.50
C THR A 106 0.92 -24.92 18.44
N ASP A 107 2.19 -24.74 18.08
CA ASP A 107 3.17 -23.97 18.84
C ASP A 107 3.86 -22.98 17.89
N LEU A 108 3.63 -21.69 18.13
CA LEU A 108 4.17 -20.61 17.33
C LEU A 108 4.88 -19.64 18.27
N ASP A 109 6.13 -19.34 17.97
CA ASP A 109 6.92 -18.39 18.73
C ASP A 109 6.47 -16.95 18.48
N THR A 110 6.91 -16.02 19.34
CA THR A 110 6.58 -14.59 19.22
C THR A 110 6.87 -14.03 17.81
N ALA A 111 7.88 -14.55 17.12
CA ALA A 111 8.20 -14.14 15.76
C ALA A 111 7.07 -14.52 14.78
N GLY A 112 6.55 -15.74 14.80
CA GLY A 112 5.43 -16.14 13.97
C GLY A 112 4.14 -15.35 14.26
N TRP A 113 3.87 -15.03 15.54
CA TRP A 113 2.75 -14.14 15.89
C TRP A 113 2.94 -12.74 15.28
N ASN A 114 4.15 -12.18 15.40
CA ASN A 114 4.49 -10.90 14.82
C ASN A 114 4.38 -10.89 13.28
N THR A 115 4.72 -12.00 12.62
CA THR A 115 4.52 -12.19 11.18
C THR A 115 3.05 -12.08 10.80
N MET A 116 2.14 -12.73 11.53
CA MET A 116 0.71 -12.66 11.24
C MET A 116 0.14 -11.26 11.48
N ILE A 117 0.49 -10.63 12.60
CA ILE A 117 0.03 -9.27 12.94
C ILE A 117 0.55 -8.27 11.89
N GLY A 118 1.83 -8.37 11.52
CA GLY A 118 2.45 -7.53 10.50
C GLY A 118 1.84 -7.72 9.12
N GLY A 119 1.60 -8.99 8.72
CA GLY A 119 0.96 -9.32 7.44
C GLY A 119 -0.44 -8.71 7.33
N TYR A 120 -1.27 -8.86 8.36
CA TYR A 120 -2.59 -8.22 8.38
C TYR A 120 -2.49 -6.69 8.32
N ALA A 121 -1.58 -6.08 9.09
CA ALA A 121 -1.40 -4.63 9.08
C ALA A 121 -0.94 -4.10 7.72
N GLN A 122 -0.02 -4.80 7.05
CA GLN A 122 0.51 -4.43 5.73
C GLN A 122 -0.55 -4.55 4.63
N CYS A 123 -1.39 -5.58 4.68
CA CYS A 123 -2.50 -5.78 3.73
C CYS A 123 -3.73 -4.90 4.03
N GLY A 124 -3.67 -3.99 5.00
CA GLY A 124 -4.77 -3.08 5.35
C GLY A 124 -5.85 -3.66 6.27
N TYR A 125 -5.73 -4.92 6.68
CA TYR A 125 -6.65 -5.61 7.60
C TYR A 125 -6.29 -5.32 9.07
N GLY A 126 -6.25 -4.04 9.44
CA GLY A 126 -5.77 -3.65 10.77
C GLY A 126 -6.64 -4.19 11.92
N LEU A 127 -7.95 -4.41 11.72
CA LEU A 127 -8.81 -4.97 12.78
C LEU A 127 -8.44 -6.42 13.08
N GLU A 128 -8.13 -7.19 12.04
CA GLU A 128 -7.66 -8.58 12.11
C GLU A 128 -6.31 -8.64 12.84
N ALA A 129 -5.40 -7.70 12.54
CA ALA A 129 -4.13 -7.57 13.28
C ALA A 129 -4.37 -7.38 14.78
N LEU A 130 -5.31 -6.50 15.17
CA LEU A 130 -5.64 -6.28 16.59
C LEU A 130 -6.34 -7.47 17.25
N LYS A 131 -7.14 -8.25 16.51
CA LYS A 131 -7.72 -9.52 17.00
C LYS A 131 -6.61 -10.53 17.31
N VAL A 132 -5.60 -10.64 16.45
CA VAL A 132 -4.44 -11.52 16.68
C VAL A 132 -3.63 -11.08 17.90
N VAL A 133 -3.41 -9.77 18.09
CA VAL A 133 -2.78 -9.22 19.31
C VAL A 133 -3.58 -9.60 20.56
N SER A 134 -4.91 -9.44 20.51
CA SER A 134 -5.78 -9.79 21.64
C SER A 134 -5.71 -11.29 21.97
N LEU A 135 -5.65 -12.14 20.95
CA LEU A 135 -5.48 -13.58 21.10
C LEU A 135 -4.11 -13.93 21.70
N MET A 136 -3.04 -13.27 21.26
CA MET A 136 -1.68 -13.43 21.79
C MET A 136 -1.64 -13.13 23.30
N VAL A 137 -2.24 -12.01 23.70
CA VAL A 137 -2.37 -11.60 25.11
C VAL A 137 -3.21 -12.61 25.90
N TRP A 138 -4.35 -13.06 25.35
CA TRP A 138 -5.21 -14.04 26.00
C TRP A 138 -4.50 -15.39 26.22
N ARG A 139 -3.63 -15.81 25.30
CA ARG A 139 -2.78 -17.00 25.44
C ARG A 139 -1.57 -16.80 26.38
N GLY A 140 -1.40 -15.61 26.95
CA GLY A 140 -0.29 -15.31 27.86
C GLY A 140 1.07 -15.20 27.16
N ILE A 141 1.09 -14.99 25.84
CA ILE A 141 2.33 -14.84 25.08
C ILE A 141 2.82 -13.40 25.25
N ARG A 142 4.09 -13.24 25.66
CA ARG A 142 4.68 -11.93 25.92
C ARG A 142 4.86 -11.14 24.62
N MET A 143 4.31 -9.94 24.59
CA MET A 143 4.52 -8.96 23.52
C MET A 143 5.95 -8.45 23.54
N ASP A 144 6.54 -8.29 22.35
CA ASP A 144 7.83 -7.63 22.17
C ASP A 144 7.68 -6.31 21.40
N GLN A 145 8.79 -5.63 21.14
CA GLN A 145 8.80 -4.36 20.41
C GLN A 145 8.15 -4.45 19.02
N PHE A 146 8.28 -5.59 18.32
CA PHE A 146 7.71 -5.78 16.99
C PHE A 146 6.19 -5.95 17.08
N THR A 147 5.70 -6.64 18.12
CA THR A 147 4.27 -6.74 18.39
C THR A 147 3.65 -5.36 18.55
N PHE A 148 4.27 -4.48 19.36
CA PHE A 148 3.78 -3.12 19.56
C PHE A 148 3.80 -2.29 18.27
N VAL A 149 4.87 -2.34 17.49
CA VAL A 149 4.96 -1.62 16.21
C VAL A 149 3.85 -2.05 15.25
N ASN A 150 3.66 -3.36 15.06
CA ASN A 150 2.64 -3.88 14.14
C ASN A 150 1.22 -3.60 14.66
N ALA A 151 0.98 -3.71 15.96
CA ALA A 151 -0.31 -3.39 16.56
C ALA A 151 -0.65 -1.89 16.44
N LEU A 152 0.30 -1.00 16.71
CA LEU A 152 0.13 0.45 16.53
C LEU A 152 -0.12 0.80 15.07
N THR A 153 0.54 0.11 14.14
CA THR A 153 0.28 0.25 12.69
C THR A 153 -1.16 -0.18 12.35
N GLY A 154 -1.63 -1.30 12.91
CA GLY A 154 -3.04 -1.71 12.80
C GLY A 154 -4.01 -0.64 13.32
N CYS A 155 -3.70 0.02 14.44
CA CYS A 155 -4.49 1.15 14.95
C CYS A 155 -4.45 2.38 14.03
N SER A 156 -3.30 2.68 13.43
CA SER A 156 -3.16 3.76 12.44
C SER A 156 -4.04 3.56 11.22
N VAL A 157 -4.11 2.33 10.71
CA VAL A 157 -4.90 1.98 9.51
C VAL A 157 -6.40 1.98 9.80
N THR A 158 -6.81 1.51 10.99
CA THR A 158 -8.23 1.31 11.33
C THR A 158 -8.91 2.52 11.95
N GLY A 159 -8.16 3.55 12.34
CA GLY A 159 -8.74 4.64 13.12
C GLY A 159 -8.94 4.32 14.60
N ASN A 160 -8.51 3.14 15.09
CA ASN A 160 -8.83 2.65 16.44
C ASN A 160 -7.92 3.27 17.51
N LEU A 161 -8.19 4.54 17.80
CA LEU A 161 -7.43 5.34 18.76
C LEU A 161 -7.52 4.77 20.20
N ASP A 162 -8.63 4.18 20.58
CA ASP A 162 -8.80 3.69 21.96
C ASP A 162 -7.97 2.44 22.24
N PHE A 163 -7.86 1.52 21.27
CA PHE A 163 -6.89 0.42 21.37
C PHE A 163 -5.45 0.95 21.37
N GLY A 164 -5.15 1.95 20.54
CA GLY A 164 -3.85 2.64 20.54
C GLY A 164 -3.47 3.26 21.90
N LYS A 165 -4.43 3.86 22.62
CA LYS A 165 -4.21 4.37 23.98
C LYS A 165 -3.96 3.25 25.00
N GLN A 166 -4.65 2.11 24.88
CA GLN A 166 -4.40 0.94 25.73
C GLN A 166 -2.97 0.43 25.53
N LEU A 167 -2.54 0.28 24.28
CA LEU A 167 -1.16 -0.07 23.94
C LEU A 167 -0.16 0.96 24.48
N HIS A 168 -0.45 2.26 24.38
CA HIS A 168 0.39 3.31 24.98
C HIS A 168 0.55 3.13 26.50
N GLY A 169 -0.54 2.81 27.20
CA GLY A 169 -0.49 2.50 28.63
C GLY A 169 0.43 1.32 28.95
N LEU A 170 0.37 0.25 28.14
CA LEU A 170 1.25 -0.91 28.27
C LEU A 170 2.72 -0.57 27.95
N ILE A 171 2.97 0.28 26.95
CA ILE A 171 4.31 0.74 26.58
C ILE A 171 4.96 1.44 27.77
N ILE A 172 4.27 2.40 28.40
CA ILE A 172 4.78 3.13 29.58
C ILE A 172 5.09 2.19 30.76
N GLN A 173 4.37 1.09 30.89
CA GLN A 173 4.58 0.10 31.96
C GLN A 173 5.70 -0.90 31.66
N SER A 174 6.34 -0.81 30.50
CA SER A 174 7.28 -1.81 29.99
C SER A 174 8.60 -1.18 29.55
N GLU A 175 9.64 -2.00 29.45
CA GLU A 175 10.96 -1.56 28.98
C GLU A 175 10.96 -1.12 27.51
N VAL A 176 9.91 -1.44 26.73
CA VAL A 176 9.85 -1.04 25.32
C VAL A 176 9.60 0.46 25.12
N GLU A 177 9.27 1.22 26.17
CA GLU A 177 9.19 2.70 26.11
C GLU A 177 10.52 3.33 25.64
N PHE A 178 11.66 2.68 25.91
CA PHE A 178 12.98 3.17 25.49
C PHE A 178 13.31 2.84 24.03
N SER A 179 12.47 2.04 23.35
CA SER A 179 12.70 1.69 21.95
C SER A 179 12.23 2.81 21.02
N THR A 180 13.17 3.41 20.28
CA THR A 180 12.88 4.45 19.29
C THR A 180 11.86 3.98 18.25
N SER A 181 11.90 2.71 17.82
CA SER A 181 10.96 2.19 16.82
C SER A 181 9.51 2.14 17.35
N VAL A 182 9.32 1.71 18.61
CA VAL A 182 8.01 1.69 19.27
C VAL A 182 7.47 3.11 19.45
N MET A 183 8.32 4.03 19.90
CA MET A 183 7.92 5.43 20.09
C MET A 183 7.64 6.15 18.77
N ASN A 184 8.36 5.81 17.69
CA ASN A 184 8.07 6.26 16.33
C ASN A 184 6.68 5.75 15.89
N ALA A 185 6.41 4.45 16.01
CA ALA A 185 5.10 3.87 15.66
C ALA A 185 3.96 4.49 16.49
N LEU A 186 4.21 4.81 17.76
CA LEU A 186 3.24 5.43 18.64
C LEU A 186 2.94 6.89 18.23
N SER A 187 3.98 7.64 17.85
CA SER A 187 3.83 9.00 17.33
C SER A 187 3.05 9.02 16.02
N ASP A 188 3.37 8.12 15.08
CA ASP A 188 2.64 7.96 13.82
C ASP A 188 1.16 7.58 14.05
N MET A 189 0.89 6.67 15.00
CA MET A 189 -0.47 6.28 15.37
C MET A 189 -1.30 7.45 15.89
N TYR A 190 -0.74 8.30 16.76
CA TYR A 190 -1.45 9.50 17.20
C TYR A 190 -1.63 10.50 16.04
N SER A 191 -0.63 10.65 15.18
CA SER A 191 -0.68 11.56 14.02
C SER A 191 -1.82 11.19 13.07
N ARG A 192 -1.84 9.95 12.57
CA ARG A 192 -2.83 9.45 11.61
C ARG A 192 -4.26 9.42 12.18
N ASN A 193 -4.39 9.32 13.50
CA ASN A 193 -5.67 9.39 14.20
C ASN A 193 -6.06 10.83 14.63
N GLY A 194 -5.45 11.86 14.03
CA GLY A 194 -5.81 13.26 14.22
C GLY A 194 -5.46 13.84 15.59
N LYS A 195 -4.55 13.20 16.34
CA LYS A 195 -4.09 13.64 17.67
C LYS A 195 -2.66 14.17 17.62
N LYS A 196 -2.44 15.21 16.81
CA LYS A 196 -1.14 15.88 16.61
C LYS A 196 -0.43 16.25 17.90
N ASP A 197 -1.14 16.88 18.85
CA ASP A 197 -0.54 17.29 20.13
C ASP A 197 0.02 16.10 20.91
N ALA A 198 -0.65 14.95 20.84
CA ALA A 198 -0.17 13.73 21.48
C ALA A 198 1.04 13.17 20.72
N ALA A 199 1.00 13.17 19.38
CA ALA A 199 2.14 12.76 18.55
C ALA A 199 3.39 13.59 18.84
N LEU A 200 3.27 14.93 18.92
CA LEU A 200 4.39 15.82 19.24
C LEU A 200 4.91 15.60 20.67
N LYS A 201 4.03 15.35 21.64
CA LYS A 201 4.46 14.98 23.01
C LYS A 201 5.24 13.67 23.03
N VAL A 202 4.82 12.67 22.26
CA VAL A 202 5.54 11.40 22.11
C VAL A 202 6.90 11.65 21.43
N PHE A 203 6.93 12.40 20.33
CA PHE A 203 8.17 12.77 19.63
C PHE A 203 9.18 13.44 20.56
N ILE A 204 8.76 14.41 21.36
CA ILE A 204 9.64 15.10 22.33
C ILE A 204 10.26 14.08 23.30
N ARG A 205 9.49 13.10 23.79
CA ARG A 205 9.94 12.06 24.73
C ARG A 205 10.91 11.03 24.14
N ILE A 206 11.07 10.95 22.82
CA ILE A 206 12.05 10.03 22.20
C ILE A 206 13.47 10.44 22.62
N GLN A 207 14.18 9.54 23.31
CA GLN A 207 15.52 9.81 23.84
C GLN A 207 16.57 9.92 22.72
N ALA A 208 16.61 8.93 21.82
CA ALA A 208 17.51 8.88 20.68
C ALA A 208 16.69 8.95 19.39
N LYS A 209 16.43 10.18 18.92
CA LYS A 209 15.69 10.43 17.68
C LYS A 209 16.52 10.01 16.48
N ASP A 210 15.94 9.20 15.61
CA ASP A 210 16.54 8.80 14.35
C ASP A 210 15.87 9.54 13.17
N VAL A 211 16.30 9.26 11.93
CA VAL A 211 15.73 9.92 10.74
C VAL A 211 14.22 9.66 10.64
N ILE A 212 13.77 8.48 11.09
CA ILE A 212 12.35 8.11 11.08
C ILE A 212 11.56 8.97 12.08
N SER A 213 12.07 9.19 13.29
CA SER A 213 11.45 10.08 14.28
C SER A 213 11.18 11.47 13.70
N TRP A 214 12.19 12.03 13.02
CA TRP A 214 12.08 13.35 12.40
C TRP A 214 11.17 13.36 11.17
N ASN A 215 11.19 12.31 10.35
CA ASN A 215 10.26 12.17 9.22
C ASN A 215 8.79 12.15 9.67
N ILE A 216 8.49 11.49 10.79
CA ILE A 216 7.15 11.52 11.39
C ILE A 216 6.81 12.94 11.86
N ALA A 217 7.76 13.61 12.54
CA ALA A 217 7.55 15.00 12.97
C ALA A 217 7.29 15.94 11.78
N PHE A 218 8.07 15.85 10.70
CA PHE A 218 7.80 16.59 9.46
C PHE A 218 6.36 16.33 9.01
N GLY A 219 5.95 15.07 8.88
CA GLY A 219 4.57 14.71 8.51
C GLY A 219 3.50 15.36 9.40
N VAL A 220 3.68 15.38 10.73
CA VAL A 220 2.72 15.99 11.67
C VAL A 220 2.53 17.50 11.44
N PHE A 221 3.61 18.22 11.12
CA PHE A 221 3.56 19.68 10.89
C PHE A 221 3.06 20.07 9.49
N SER A 222 2.78 19.12 8.58
CA SER A 222 2.34 19.45 7.22
C SER A 222 0.98 20.15 7.16
N GLU A 223 0.09 19.77 8.07
CA GLU A 223 -1.30 20.24 8.07
C GLU A 223 -1.48 21.67 8.60
N ASP A 224 -0.52 22.20 9.36
CA ASP A 224 -0.66 23.52 10.01
C ASP A 224 -0.29 24.68 9.06
N LYS A 225 0.06 24.35 7.80
CA LYS A 225 0.39 25.26 6.70
C LYS A 225 1.38 26.38 7.05
N ASN A 226 2.33 26.11 7.95
CA ASN A 226 3.30 27.11 8.40
C ASN A 226 4.72 26.79 7.90
N THR A 227 5.11 27.44 6.80
CA THR A 227 6.45 27.34 6.19
C THR A 227 7.58 27.58 7.20
N ARG A 228 7.41 28.51 8.15
CA ARG A 228 8.47 28.86 9.10
C ARG A 228 8.76 27.73 10.08
N GLU A 229 7.73 27.00 10.51
CA GLU A 229 7.91 25.88 11.44
C GLU A 229 8.58 24.71 10.73
N ILE A 230 8.23 24.42 9.47
CA ILE A 230 8.94 23.38 8.68
C ILE A 230 10.42 23.75 8.51
N ALA A 231 10.72 25.00 8.13
CA ALA A 231 12.10 25.44 7.97
C ALA A 231 12.90 25.37 9.28
N LYS A 232 12.30 25.76 10.42
CA LYS A 232 12.90 25.59 11.75
C LYS A 232 13.15 24.12 12.08
N LEU A 233 12.19 23.24 11.83
CA LEU A 233 12.32 21.83 12.13
C LEU A 233 13.39 21.16 11.27
N VAL A 234 13.50 21.53 10.00
CA VAL A 234 14.60 21.09 9.12
C VAL A 234 15.94 21.61 9.65
N HIS A 235 15.99 22.84 10.13
CA HIS A 235 17.19 23.39 10.74
C HIS A 235 17.61 22.59 12.00
N GLU A 236 16.67 22.30 12.90
CA GLU A 236 16.91 21.48 14.09
C GLU A 236 17.36 20.06 13.75
N PHE A 237 16.74 19.44 12.73
CA PHE A 237 17.15 18.14 12.20
C PHE A 237 18.62 18.14 11.75
N MET A 238 19.03 19.17 11.01
CA MET A 238 20.41 19.31 10.54
C MET A 238 21.38 19.60 11.69
N LEU A 239 20.99 20.40 12.67
CA LEU A 239 21.78 20.67 13.88
C LEU A 239 21.98 19.42 14.76
N ALA A 240 21.01 18.50 14.73
CA ALA A 240 21.12 17.20 15.38
C ALA A 240 22.07 16.23 14.63
N ASN A 241 22.82 16.70 13.63
CA ASN A 241 23.70 15.92 12.75
C ASN A 241 22.99 14.79 12.00
N MET A 242 21.67 14.89 11.83
CA MET A 242 20.91 13.95 11.03
C MET A 242 21.10 14.26 9.55
N LYS A 243 21.27 13.22 8.74
CA LYS A 243 21.38 13.36 7.28
C LYS A 243 20.02 13.07 6.64
N PRO A 244 19.50 13.97 5.79
CA PRO A 244 18.27 13.68 5.05
C PRO A 244 18.48 12.43 4.20
N ASN A 245 17.44 11.61 4.07
CA ASN A 245 17.39 10.52 3.10
C ASN A 245 16.27 10.76 2.09
N HIS A 246 16.07 9.82 1.18
CA HIS A 246 15.02 9.92 0.16
C HIS A 246 13.61 10.06 0.73
N VAL A 247 13.32 9.44 1.87
CA VAL A 247 12.03 9.59 2.56
C VAL A 247 11.87 11.01 3.10
N THR A 248 12.91 11.57 3.70
CA THR A 248 12.91 12.96 4.19
C THR A 248 12.59 13.93 3.06
N PHE A 249 13.28 13.84 1.92
CA PHE A 249 13.01 14.74 0.78
C PHE A 249 11.62 14.55 0.19
N SER A 250 11.14 13.31 0.08
CA SER A 250 9.78 13.03 -0.41
C SER A 250 8.71 13.72 0.46
N ILE A 251 8.87 13.66 1.78
CA ILE A 251 8.00 14.36 2.74
C ILE A 251 8.10 15.87 2.55
N LEU A 252 9.31 16.43 2.55
CA LEU A 252 9.53 17.89 2.44
C LEU A 252 8.96 18.47 1.13
N PHE A 253 9.11 17.79 -0.01
CA PHE A 253 8.52 18.25 -1.26
C PHE A 253 6.98 18.21 -1.23
N ARG A 254 6.40 17.13 -0.71
CA ARG A 254 4.93 17.04 -0.54
C ARG A 254 4.41 18.17 0.34
N GLN A 255 5.13 18.51 1.41
CA GLN A 255 4.79 19.64 2.28
C GLN A 255 4.86 20.98 1.54
N CYS A 256 5.90 21.21 0.74
CA CYS A 256 5.95 22.43 -0.09
C CYS A 256 4.77 22.51 -1.07
N GLY A 257 4.34 21.38 -1.63
CA GLY A 257 3.13 21.29 -2.45
C GLY A 257 1.84 21.58 -1.67
N GLU A 258 1.73 21.13 -0.41
CA GLU A 258 0.60 21.46 0.48
C GLU A 258 0.56 22.93 0.90
N LEU A 259 1.74 23.53 1.09
CA LEU A 259 1.92 24.94 1.41
C LEU A 259 1.75 25.87 0.21
N LEU A 260 1.82 25.33 -1.02
CA LEU A 260 1.92 26.09 -2.26
C LEU A 260 3.14 27.04 -2.27
N ASP A 261 4.22 26.64 -1.59
CA ASP A 261 5.45 27.44 -1.46
C ASP A 261 6.56 26.90 -2.38
N LEU A 262 6.55 27.40 -3.62
CA LEU A 262 7.54 27.03 -4.62
C LEU A 262 8.98 27.43 -4.22
N ASN A 263 9.15 28.54 -3.50
CA ASN A 263 10.47 29.03 -3.11
C ASN A 263 11.13 28.11 -2.08
N LEU A 264 10.35 27.62 -1.10
CA LEU A 264 10.84 26.61 -0.17
C LEU A 264 11.11 25.28 -0.91
N GLY A 265 10.23 24.89 -1.83
CA GLY A 265 10.42 23.73 -2.70
C GLY A 265 11.76 23.76 -3.46
N LEU A 266 12.11 24.91 -4.06
CA LEU A 266 13.38 25.08 -4.78
C LEU A 266 14.61 25.05 -3.85
N GLN A 267 14.49 25.53 -2.61
CA GLN A 267 15.54 25.40 -1.60
C GLN A 267 15.77 23.93 -1.18
N PHE A 268 14.70 23.15 -1.01
CA PHE A 268 14.85 21.71 -0.75
C PHE A 268 15.33 20.94 -1.98
N TYR A 269 15.03 21.42 -3.18
CA TYR A 269 15.58 20.85 -4.42
C TYR A 269 17.10 21.02 -4.50
N SER A 270 17.63 22.21 -4.20
CA SER A 270 19.08 22.42 -4.17
C SER A 270 19.76 21.57 -3.08
N LEU A 271 19.10 21.40 -1.93
CA LEU A 271 19.58 20.50 -0.88
C LEU A 271 19.56 19.02 -1.33
N ALA A 272 18.51 18.57 -2.01
CA ALA A 272 18.41 17.21 -2.54
C ALA A 272 19.49 16.90 -3.59
N LEU A 273 19.84 17.90 -4.41
CA LEU A 273 20.97 17.82 -5.34
C LEU A 273 22.29 17.63 -4.59
N GLN A 274 22.53 18.40 -3.53
CA GLN A 274 23.75 18.31 -2.72
C GLN A 274 23.94 16.94 -2.08
N PHE A 275 22.86 16.32 -1.58
CA PHE A 275 22.89 15.01 -0.96
C PHE A 275 22.79 13.83 -1.96
N GLY A 276 22.56 14.11 -3.25
CA GLY A 276 22.48 13.08 -4.29
C GLY A 276 21.16 12.32 -4.40
N PHE A 277 20.09 12.77 -3.73
CA PHE A 277 18.79 12.09 -3.71
C PHE A 277 17.82 12.51 -4.82
N TRP A 278 18.15 13.56 -5.59
CA TRP A 278 17.26 14.11 -6.62
C TRP A 278 16.87 13.11 -7.73
N ASN A 279 17.69 12.07 -7.95
CA ASN A 279 17.51 11.08 -9.01
C ASN A 279 16.71 9.84 -8.56
N GLU A 280 16.37 9.73 -7.27
CA GLU A 280 15.59 8.61 -6.77
C GLU A 280 14.11 8.70 -7.18
N ALA A 281 13.50 7.57 -7.55
CA ALA A 281 12.15 7.52 -8.13
C ALA A 281 11.06 8.15 -7.23
N ASN A 282 11.11 7.87 -5.92
CA ASN A 282 10.15 8.40 -4.95
C ASN A 282 10.30 9.92 -4.75
N VAL A 283 11.54 10.41 -4.71
CA VAL A 283 11.84 11.83 -4.58
C VAL A 283 11.37 12.59 -5.81
N ARG A 284 11.61 12.04 -7.01
CA ARG A 284 11.17 12.61 -8.28
C ARG A 284 9.65 12.73 -8.39
N SER A 285 8.93 11.67 -8.00
CA SER A 285 7.46 11.70 -7.97
C SER A 285 6.96 12.81 -7.03
N SER A 286 7.60 12.99 -5.88
CA SER A 286 7.28 14.05 -4.92
C SER A 286 7.62 15.45 -5.44
N ILE A 287 8.69 15.60 -6.24
CA ILE A 287 9.06 16.86 -6.91
C ILE A 287 8.01 17.22 -7.97
N ILE A 288 7.56 16.25 -8.78
CA ILE A 288 6.49 16.44 -9.77
C ILE A 288 5.22 16.91 -9.05
N ASN A 289 4.82 16.22 -7.98
CA ASN A 289 3.68 16.62 -7.16
C ASN A 289 3.81 18.06 -6.65
N MET A 290 4.97 18.43 -6.10
CA MET A 290 5.24 19.79 -5.61
C MET A 290 5.07 20.84 -6.70
N PHE A 291 5.70 20.66 -7.86
CA PHE A 291 5.56 21.60 -8.98
C PHE A 291 4.12 21.69 -9.48
N SER A 292 3.44 20.53 -9.60
CA SER A 292 2.05 20.46 -10.02
C SER A 292 1.12 21.22 -9.08
N ARG A 293 1.24 21.04 -7.76
CA ARG A 293 0.40 21.77 -6.80
C ARG A 293 0.71 23.26 -6.75
N CYS A 294 1.98 23.64 -6.93
CA CYS A 294 2.40 25.04 -7.04
C CYS A 294 2.04 25.70 -8.39
N GLY A 295 1.40 24.98 -9.31
CA GLY A 295 1.00 25.47 -10.64
C GLY A 295 2.14 25.61 -11.65
N ALA A 296 3.35 25.16 -11.32
CA ALA A 296 4.52 25.20 -12.20
C ALA A 296 4.56 23.98 -13.14
N MET A 297 3.51 23.78 -13.95
CA MET A 297 3.35 22.58 -14.77
C MET A 297 4.46 22.37 -15.82
N ASP A 298 5.07 23.43 -16.33
CA ASP A 298 6.21 23.33 -17.25
C ASP A 298 7.41 22.64 -16.59
N MET A 299 7.67 22.96 -15.32
CA MET A 299 8.72 22.32 -14.52
C MET A 299 8.34 20.87 -14.20
N ALA A 300 7.08 20.62 -13.81
CA ALA A 300 6.59 19.26 -13.56
C ALA A 300 6.79 18.36 -14.78
N ARG A 301 6.45 18.86 -15.98
CA ARG A 301 6.61 18.15 -17.25
C ARG A 301 8.08 17.89 -17.57
N LEU A 302 8.93 18.90 -17.43
CA LEU A 302 10.37 18.77 -17.68
C LEU A 302 11.02 17.70 -16.79
N PHE A 303 10.65 17.67 -15.50
CA PHE A 303 11.13 16.63 -14.59
C PHE A 303 10.64 15.25 -14.98
N PHE A 304 9.36 15.12 -15.34
CA PHE A 304 8.78 13.87 -15.79
C PHE A 304 9.45 13.33 -17.05
N ASP A 305 9.68 14.19 -18.06
CA ASP A 305 10.32 13.78 -19.31
C ASP A 305 11.76 13.28 -19.08
N SER A 306 12.47 13.84 -18.09
CA SER A 306 13.83 13.45 -17.70
C SER A 306 13.94 12.07 -17.02
N LEU A 307 12.83 11.41 -16.69
CA LEU A 307 12.81 10.09 -16.07
C LEU A 307 13.19 9.01 -17.08
N LEU A 308 14.28 8.28 -16.79
CA LEU A 308 14.71 7.10 -17.56
C LEU A 308 13.72 5.94 -17.41
N ASP A 309 13.20 5.75 -16.19
CA ASP A 309 12.17 4.77 -15.87
C ASP A 309 10.98 5.51 -15.22
N LYS A 310 9.83 5.44 -15.89
CA LYS A 310 8.61 6.14 -15.50
C LYS A 310 7.66 5.15 -14.87
N ASN A 311 7.64 5.10 -13.53
CA ASN A 311 6.69 4.28 -12.80
C ASN A 311 5.26 4.83 -12.90
N LEU A 312 4.25 3.99 -12.66
CA LEU A 312 2.84 4.38 -12.72
C LEU A 312 2.50 5.57 -11.80
N THR A 313 3.17 5.69 -10.66
CA THR A 313 3.00 6.82 -9.72
C THR A 313 3.35 8.16 -10.37
N SER A 314 4.47 8.25 -11.09
CA SER A 314 4.90 9.48 -11.77
C SER A 314 3.93 9.93 -12.85
N TRP A 315 3.34 8.98 -13.58
CA TRP A 315 2.29 9.26 -14.55
C TRP A 315 1.02 9.80 -13.89
N ASN A 316 0.54 9.12 -12.83
CA ASN A 316 -0.66 9.51 -12.10
C ASN A 316 -0.51 10.92 -11.48
N GLU A 317 0.66 11.23 -10.92
CA GLU A 317 0.97 12.55 -10.38
C GLU A 317 0.89 13.64 -11.45
N LEU A 318 1.43 13.38 -12.65
CA LEU A 318 1.40 14.36 -13.74
C LEU A 318 -0.02 14.55 -14.30
N ILE A 319 -0.79 13.48 -14.48
CA ILE A 319 -2.21 13.55 -14.92
C ILE A 319 -3.03 14.35 -13.91
N SER A 320 -2.92 14.00 -12.62
CA SER A 320 -3.60 14.69 -11.52
C SER A 320 -3.18 16.17 -11.44
N GLY A 321 -1.89 16.44 -11.66
CA GLY A 321 -1.33 17.78 -11.72
C GLY A 321 -1.95 18.63 -12.83
N TYR A 322 -2.03 18.12 -14.05
CA TYR A 322 -2.68 18.82 -15.16
C TYR A 322 -4.18 19.03 -14.91
N ASN A 323 -4.88 18.04 -14.32
CA ASN A 323 -6.28 18.17 -13.94
C ASN A 323 -6.53 19.28 -12.93
N SER A 324 -5.69 19.36 -11.90
CA SER A 324 -5.80 20.36 -10.83
C SER A 324 -5.53 21.78 -11.33
N ASN A 325 -4.75 21.92 -12.41
CA ASN A 325 -4.43 23.19 -13.06
C ASN A 325 -5.30 23.49 -14.29
N HIS A 326 -6.39 22.74 -14.49
CA HIS A 326 -7.34 22.91 -15.60
C HIS A 326 -6.73 22.74 -17.01
N CYS A 327 -5.60 22.05 -17.13
CA CYS A 327 -4.92 21.76 -18.39
C CYS A 327 -5.34 20.39 -18.96
N TYR A 328 -6.64 20.20 -19.18
CA TYR A 328 -7.22 18.88 -19.48
C TYR A 328 -6.72 18.26 -20.79
N THR A 329 -6.39 19.07 -21.80
CA THR A 329 -5.84 18.58 -23.07
C THR A 329 -4.49 17.89 -22.87
N GLU A 330 -3.63 18.44 -22.01
CA GLU A 330 -2.32 17.86 -21.72
C GLU A 330 -2.45 16.61 -20.84
N ALA A 331 -3.38 16.61 -19.86
CA ALA A 331 -3.70 15.41 -19.09
C ALA A 331 -4.12 14.23 -19.99
N ARG A 332 -4.93 14.50 -21.02
CA ARG A 332 -5.35 13.48 -22.00
C ARG A 332 -4.18 12.96 -22.84
N LYS A 333 -3.30 13.84 -23.31
CA LYS A 333 -2.09 13.43 -24.07
C LYS A 333 -1.19 12.53 -23.23
N ILE A 334 -0.95 12.89 -21.97
CA ILE A 334 -0.15 12.07 -21.04
C ILE A 334 -0.77 10.68 -20.84
N PHE A 335 -2.10 10.58 -20.74
CA PHE A 335 -2.76 9.28 -20.66
C PHE A 335 -2.60 8.45 -21.94
N CYS A 336 -2.70 9.08 -23.13
CA CYS A 336 -2.44 8.39 -24.39
C CYS A 336 -0.99 7.88 -24.45
N ASP A 337 -0.01 8.70 -24.06
CA ASP A 337 1.40 8.31 -24.01
C ASP A 337 1.62 7.10 -23.07
N LEU A 338 0.98 7.10 -21.89
CA LEU A 338 1.00 5.98 -20.94
C LEU A 338 0.49 4.69 -21.59
N TRP A 339 -0.66 4.80 -22.27
CA TRP A 339 -1.34 3.67 -22.88
C TRP A 339 -0.55 3.10 -24.06
N ASP A 340 0.00 3.97 -24.92
CA ASP A 340 0.78 3.58 -26.09
C ASP A 340 2.10 2.90 -25.71
N LEU A 341 2.67 3.25 -24.55
CA LEU A 341 3.84 2.59 -23.97
C LEU A 341 3.52 1.25 -23.30
N GLY A 342 2.24 0.86 -23.22
CA GLY A 342 1.80 -0.40 -22.64
C GLY A 342 1.93 -0.48 -21.11
N VAL A 343 2.01 0.67 -20.44
CA VAL A 343 2.04 0.72 -18.97
C VAL A 343 0.67 0.35 -18.42
N GLU A 344 0.61 -0.60 -17.49
CA GLU A 344 -0.65 -1.02 -16.86
C GLU A 344 -1.24 0.13 -16.03
N ALA A 345 -2.40 0.64 -16.48
CA ALA A 345 -3.14 1.66 -15.77
C ALA A 345 -3.78 1.11 -14.48
N SER A 346 -3.94 1.97 -13.48
CA SER A 346 -4.60 1.64 -12.21
C SER A 346 -5.99 2.27 -12.09
N GLU A 347 -6.73 1.88 -11.06
CA GLU A 347 -7.99 2.52 -10.66
C GLU A 347 -7.87 4.06 -10.56
N VAL A 348 -6.76 4.54 -9.98
CA VAL A 348 -6.46 5.98 -9.83
C VAL A 348 -6.25 6.65 -11.20
N THR A 349 -5.59 5.96 -12.13
CA THR A 349 -5.35 6.46 -13.49
C THR A 349 -6.67 6.64 -14.23
N PHE A 350 -7.54 5.62 -14.21
CA PHE A 350 -8.85 5.66 -14.86
C PHE A 350 -9.77 6.70 -14.24
N SER A 351 -9.78 6.80 -12.92
CA SER A 351 -10.55 7.82 -12.20
C SER A 351 -10.12 9.23 -12.59
N SER A 352 -8.81 9.48 -12.64
CA SER A 352 -8.26 10.79 -12.97
C SER A 352 -8.60 11.20 -14.40
N ILE A 353 -8.46 10.29 -15.38
CA ILE A 353 -8.73 10.60 -16.79
C ILE A 353 -10.23 10.74 -17.08
N LEU A 354 -11.09 9.94 -16.42
CA LEU A 354 -12.53 10.13 -16.53
C LEU A 354 -12.93 11.51 -15.97
N GLU A 355 -12.33 11.93 -14.85
CA GLU A 355 -12.57 13.26 -14.30
C GLU A 355 -12.12 14.37 -15.27
N THR A 356 -10.98 14.18 -15.93
CA THR A 356 -10.51 15.06 -17.02
C THR A 356 -11.56 15.19 -18.11
N CYS A 357 -12.05 14.07 -18.66
CA CYS A 357 -13.01 14.06 -19.75
C CYS A 357 -14.37 14.62 -19.32
N TYR A 358 -14.80 14.37 -18.09
CA TYR A 358 -16.02 14.94 -17.52
C TYR A 358 -15.95 16.47 -17.45
N LYS A 359 -14.80 17.03 -17.06
CA LYS A 359 -14.58 18.48 -16.94
C LYS A 359 -14.33 19.19 -18.27
N ASP A 360 -13.61 18.55 -19.20
CA ASP A 360 -13.27 19.06 -20.55
C ASP A 360 -14.39 18.86 -21.58
N GLU A 361 -15.48 18.17 -21.19
CA GLU A 361 -16.65 17.84 -22.01
C GLU A 361 -16.34 17.01 -23.27
N HIS A 362 -15.32 16.16 -23.21
CA HIS A 362 -14.82 15.42 -24.36
C HIS A 362 -15.46 14.02 -24.49
N GLN A 363 -16.67 13.98 -25.05
CA GLN A 363 -17.50 12.76 -25.17
C GLN A 363 -16.81 11.57 -25.87
N GLU A 364 -16.11 11.80 -26.99
CA GLU A 364 -15.52 10.72 -27.81
C GLU A 364 -14.51 9.84 -27.05
N MET A 365 -13.80 10.44 -26.10
CA MET A 365 -12.75 9.74 -25.35
C MET A 365 -13.33 8.82 -24.26
N ILE A 366 -14.57 9.07 -23.80
CA ILE A 366 -15.23 8.25 -22.78
C ILE A 366 -15.39 6.80 -23.27
N ARG A 367 -15.79 6.59 -24.52
CA ARG A 367 -15.92 5.24 -25.11
C ARG A 367 -14.58 4.53 -25.24
N GLN A 368 -13.51 5.26 -25.58
CA GLN A 368 -12.16 4.71 -25.66
C GLN A 368 -11.65 4.29 -24.26
N ILE A 369 -11.85 5.15 -23.26
CA ILE A 369 -11.50 4.86 -21.86
C ILE A 369 -12.32 3.68 -21.32
N HIS A 370 -13.61 3.58 -21.65
CA HIS A 370 -14.42 2.42 -21.30
C HIS A 370 -13.83 1.12 -21.87
N GLY A 371 -13.49 1.09 -23.16
CA GLY A 371 -12.81 -0.08 -23.76
C GLY A 371 -11.50 -0.43 -23.05
N ALA A 372 -10.73 0.59 -22.65
CA ALA A 372 -9.51 0.41 -21.85
C ALA A 372 -9.79 -0.19 -20.47
N ILE A 373 -10.79 0.31 -19.73
CA ILE A 373 -11.21 -0.20 -18.41
C ILE A 373 -11.59 -1.68 -18.49
N VAL A 374 -12.38 -2.06 -19.51
CA VAL A 374 -12.80 -3.45 -19.71
C VAL A 374 -11.60 -4.34 -20.02
N LYS A 375 -10.70 -3.91 -20.92
CA LYS A 375 -9.50 -4.67 -21.28
C LYS A 375 -8.54 -4.86 -20.10
N SER A 376 -8.45 -3.88 -19.22
CA SER A 376 -7.60 -3.92 -18.03
C SER A 376 -8.26 -4.62 -16.82
N GLY A 377 -9.50 -5.12 -16.95
CA GLY A 377 -10.18 -5.84 -15.87
C GLY A 377 -10.73 -4.96 -14.74
N PHE A 378 -10.72 -3.63 -14.90
CA PHE A 378 -11.24 -2.69 -13.89
C PHE A 378 -12.76 -2.48 -13.96
N SER A 379 -13.46 -3.25 -14.81
CA SER A 379 -14.91 -3.18 -14.99
C SER A 379 -15.73 -3.57 -13.76
N PHE A 380 -15.10 -4.11 -12.71
CA PHE A 380 -15.77 -4.49 -11.46
C PHE A 380 -15.43 -3.56 -10.27
N HIS A 381 -14.59 -2.54 -10.48
CA HIS A 381 -14.24 -1.60 -9.44
C HIS A 381 -15.33 -0.53 -9.31
N GLY A 382 -16.05 -0.52 -8.18
CA GLY A 382 -17.26 0.27 -7.95
C GLY A 382 -17.09 1.78 -8.21
N TYR A 383 -15.95 2.35 -7.82
CA TYR A 383 -15.68 3.78 -8.01
C TYR A 383 -15.52 4.16 -9.49
N VAL A 384 -14.73 3.40 -10.25
CA VAL A 384 -14.52 3.63 -11.70
C VAL A 384 -15.82 3.44 -12.46
N CYS A 385 -16.62 2.43 -12.10
CA CYS A 385 -17.91 2.15 -12.72
C CYS A 385 -18.93 3.27 -12.46
N SER A 386 -19.07 3.69 -11.20
CA SER A 386 -19.94 4.80 -10.81
C SER A 386 -19.58 6.09 -11.56
N PHE A 387 -18.28 6.39 -11.67
CA PHE A 387 -17.83 7.59 -12.35
C PHE A 387 -18.00 7.50 -13.88
N LEU A 388 -17.81 6.33 -14.48
CA LEU A 388 -18.06 6.11 -15.90
C LEU A 388 -19.55 6.29 -16.25
N ILE A 389 -20.46 5.74 -15.44
CA ILE A 389 -21.92 5.96 -15.57
C ILE A 389 -22.23 7.44 -15.50
N LYS A 390 -21.65 8.16 -14.53
CA LYS A 390 -21.83 9.61 -14.40
C LYS A 390 -21.37 10.38 -15.66
N CYS A 391 -20.29 9.94 -16.31
CA CYS A 391 -19.84 10.52 -17.57
C CYS A 391 -20.83 10.26 -18.70
N TYR A 392 -21.24 9.01 -18.91
CA TYR A 392 -22.20 8.65 -19.98
C TYR A 392 -23.51 9.43 -19.84
N VAL A 393 -24.01 9.55 -18.62
CA VAL A 393 -25.19 10.36 -18.31
C VAL A 393 -24.93 11.80 -18.68
N LYS A 394 -23.87 12.45 -18.19
CA LYS A 394 -23.61 13.87 -18.50
C LYS A 394 -23.62 14.15 -20.01
N PHE A 395 -23.12 13.23 -20.82
CA PHE A 395 -23.04 13.37 -22.28
C PHE A 395 -24.29 12.88 -23.03
N GLY A 396 -25.36 12.49 -22.34
CA GLY A 396 -26.61 12.03 -22.96
C GLY A 396 -26.49 10.67 -23.67
N LEU A 397 -25.46 9.89 -23.35
CA LEU A 397 -25.21 8.56 -23.89
C LEU A 397 -25.87 7.49 -23.01
N LEU A 398 -27.19 7.58 -22.86
CA LEU A 398 -27.97 6.70 -21.98
C LEU A 398 -27.91 5.23 -22.43
N ASP A 399 -27.94 4.97 -23.73
CA ASP A 399 -27.88 3.61 -24.28
C ASP A 399 -26.58 2.90 -23.87
N ASP A 400 -25.43 3.56 -24.04
CA ASP A 400 -24.13 3.04 -23.60
C ASP A 400 -24.10 2.85 -22.08
N SER A 401 -24.71 3.76 -21.32
CA SER A 401 -24.80 3.65 -19.86
C SER A 401 -25.64 2.46 -19.42
N PHE A 402 -26.74 2.16 -20.12
CA PHE A 402 -27.61 1.02 -19.85
C PHE A 402 -26.97 -0.29 -20.29
N GLU A 403 -26.31 -0.32 -21.44
CA GLU A 403 -25.57 -1.51 -21.91
C GLU A 403 -24.47 -1.87 -20.91
N PHE A 404 -23.71 -0.87 -20.45
CA PHE A 404 -22.72 -1.05 -19.39
C PHE A 404 -23.38 -1.55 -18.10
N PHE A 405 -24.40 -0.86 -17.59
CA PHE A 405 -25.05 -1.22 -16.33
C PHE A 405 -25.70 -2.61 -16.33
N ASN A 406 -26.36 -2.99 -17.42
CA ASN A 406 -27.02 -4.29 -17.56
C ASN A 406 -26.03 -5.43 -17.84
N GLY A 407 -24.79 -5.11 -18.20
CA GLY A 407 -23.71 -6.08 -18.39
C GLY A 407 -23.15 -6.67 -17.08
N PHE A 408 -23.60 -6.19 -15.91
CA PHE A 408 -23.09 -6.61 -14.61
C PHE A 408 -24.11 -7.39 -13.77
N GLU A 409 -23.68 -8.52 -13.20
CA GLU A 409 -24.50 -9.31 -12.26
C GLU A 409 -24.53 -8.70 -10.85
N THR A 410 -23.51 -7.93 -10.45
CA THR A 410 -23.43 -7.29 -9.13
C THR A 410 -22.84 -5.88 -9.23
N LEU A 411 -23.68 -4.87 -9.03
CA LEU A 411 -23.26 -3.47 -8.88
C LEU A 411 -23.45 -3.01 -7.44
N ASP A 412 -22.54 -2.18 -6.95
CA ASP A 412 -22.64 -1.59 -5.62
C ASP A 412 -23.76 -0.53 -5.54
N VAL A 413 -24.19 -0.23 -4.32
CA VAL A 413 -25.29 0.71 -4.06
C VAL A 413 -24.99 2.11 -4.60
N GLU A 414 -23.71 2.49 -4.67
CA GLU A 414 -23.25 3.77 -5.21
C GLU A 414 -23.47 3.88 -6.73
N SER A 415 -23.18 2.82 -7.48
CA SER A 415 -23.46 2.75 -8.93
C SER A 415 -24.96 2.84 -9.21
N TRP A 416 -25.79 2.13 -8.42
CA TRP A 416 -27.25 2.22 -8.51
C TRP A 416 -27.76 3.63 -8.20
N GLY A 417 -27.26 4.26 -7.13
CA GLY A 417 -27.62 5.61 -6.74
C GLY A 417 -27.25 6.65 -7.80
N THR A 418 -26.08 6.49 -8.44
CA THR A 418 -25.63 7.36 -9.54
C THR A 418 -26.52 7.22 -10.77
N MET A 419 -26.87 5.99 -11.17
CA MET A 419 -27.78 5.73 -12.28
C MET A 419 -29.19 6.29 -12.04
N ILE A 420 -29.74 6.12 -10.83
CA ILE A 420 -31.08 6.64 -10.50
C ILE A 420 -31.06 8.18 -10.51
N SER A 421 -30.06 8.79 -9.88
CA SER A 421 -29.93 10.26 -9.84
C SER A 421 -29.79 10.86 -11.24
N ALA A 422 -29.03 10.18 -12.09
CA ALA A 422 -28.87 10.50 -13.50
C ALA A 422 -30.20 10.48 -14.29
N LEU A 423 -30.96 9.39 -14.16
CA LEU A 423 -32.25 9.24 -14.84
C LEU A 423 -33.26 10.30 -14.38
N VAL A 424 -33.28 10.62 -13.09
CA VAL A 424 -34.10 11.72 -12.54
C VAL A 424 -33.70 13.06 -13.14
N TYR A 425 -32.40 13.36 -13.21
CA TYR A 425 -31.90 14.63 -13.73
C TYR A 425 -32.24 14.85 -15.22
N GLN A 426 -32.28 13.78 -16.01
CA GLN A 426 -32.63 13.83 -17.44
C GLN A 426 -34.13 13.68 -17.73
N GLY A 427 -34.96 13.56 -16.69
CA GLY A 427 -36.43 13.48 -16.83
C GLY A 427 -36.97 12.07 -17.13
N HIS A 428 -36.13 11.03 -17.10
CA HIS A 428 -36.51 9.62 -17.23
C HIS A 428 -37.04 9.05 -15.90
N LEU A 429 -38.12 9.64 -15.40
CA LEU A 429 -38.69 9.32 -14.07
C LEU A 429 -39.21 7.89 -13.97
N PHE A 430 -39.70 7.30 -15.07
CA PHE A 430 -40.24 5.94 -15.07
C PHE A 430 -39.13 4.90 -14.90
N GLU A 431 -38.04 5.04 -15.66
CA GLU A 431 -36.85 4.21 -15.57
C GLU A 431 -36.19 4.37 -14.20
N ALA A 432 -36.09 5.60 -13.68
CA ALA A 432 -35.55 5.86 -12.34
C ALA A 432 -36.33 5.13 -11.24
N ILE A 433 -37.67 5.16 -11.29
CA ILE A 433 -38.52 4.45 -10.31
C ILE A 433 -38.36 2.93 -10.45
N LYS A 434 -38.23 2.42 -11.68
CA LYS A 434 -37.99 0.98 -11.92
C LYS A 434 -36.68 0.53 -11.28
N PHE A 435 -35.59 1.28 -11.49
CA PHE A 435 -34.29 0.98 -10.91
C PHE A 435 -34.28 1.11 -9.38
N LEU A 436 -34.97 2.10 -8.83
CA LEU A 436 -35.13 2.26 -7.37
C LEU A 436 -35.85 1.06 -6.73
N LYS A 437 -36.86 0.49 -7.39
CA LYS A 437 -37.54 -0.71 -6.92
C LYS A 437 -36.62 -1.94 -6.94
N SER A 438 -35.88 -2.15 -8.03
CA SER A 438 -34.90 -3.23 -8.13
C SER A 438 -33.83 -3.15 -7.05
N LEU A 439 -33.28 -1.95 -6.79
CA LEU A 439 -32.31 -1.73 -5.71
C LEU A 439 -32.89 -2.11 -4.34
N ARG A 440 -34.15 -1.73 -4.06
CA ARG A 440 -34.81 -2.02 -2.78
C ARG A 440 -35.03 -3.50 -2.55
N GLU A 441 -35.35 -4.26 -3.60
CA GLU A 441 -35.46 -5.72 -3.54
C GLU A 441 -34.09 -6.38 -3.27
N LEU A 442 -33.03 -5.88 -3.91
CA LEU A 442 -31.66 -6.38 -3.74
C LEU A 442 -31.14 -6.15 -2.32
N VAL A 443 -31.34 -4.95 -1.77
CA VAL A 443 -30.98 -4.60 -0.38
C VAL A 443 -31.86 -5.35 0.64
N GLY A 444 -33.16 -5.51 0.35
CA GLY A 444 -34.08 -6.28 1.18
C GLY A 444 -33.68 -7.76 1.29
N ASN A 445 -33.28 -8.37 0.17
CA ASN A 445 -32.79 -9.75 0.14
C ASN A 445 -31.46 -9.91 0.89
N LEU A 446 -30.52 -8.97 0.74
CA LEU A 446 -29.26 -8.95 1.50
C LEU A 446 -29.48 -8.86 3.01
N MET A 447 -30.38 -7.99 3.46
CA MET A 447 -30.74 -7.91 4.88
C MET A 447 -31.41 -9.20 5.36
N SER A 448 -32.29 -9.81 4.57
CA SER A 448 -32.94 -11.08 4.93
C SER A 448 -31.96 -12.26 5.06
N LEU A 449 -30.91 -12.30 4.22
CA LEU A 449 -29.82 -13.28 4.31
C LEU A 449 -28.91 -13.01 5.53
N PHE A 450 -28.68 -11.75 5.87
CA PHE A 450 -27.93 -11.35 7.06
C PHE A 450 -28.63 -11.76 8.37
N TRP A 451 -29.97 -11.68 8.40
CA TRP A 451 -30.79 -12.14 9.54
C TRP A 451 -31.00 -13.66 9.57
N ALA A 452 -30.81 -14.37 8.45
CA ALA A 452 -30.86 -15.84 8.40
C ALA A 452 -29.51 -16.51 8.77
N ALA A 453 -28.42 -15.72 8.83
CA ALA A 453 -27.08 -16.16 9.20
C ALA A 453 -26.73 -15.94 10.68
N PHE A 454 -27.68 -15.43 11.48
CA PHE A 454 -27.67 -15.40 12.95
C PHE A 454 -28.81 -16.29 13.47
#